data_AF-A0A934UVW5-F1
#
_entry.id   AF-A0A934UVW5-F1
#
_cell.length_a   1.000
_cell.length_b   1.000
_cell.length_c   1.000
_cell.angle_alpha   90.00
_cell.angle_beta   90.00
_cell.angle_gamma   90.00
#
_symmetry.space_group_name_H-M   'P 1'
#
loop_
_entity.id
_entity.type
_entity.pdbx_description
1 polymer ?
#
loop_
_entity_poly.entity_id
_entity_poly.type
_entity_poly.pdbx_seq_one_letter_code
_entity_poly.pdbx_strand_id
1 'polypeptide(L)'
;MTDPTPSEQRAASESLGDLISEVTEDLSTLMRQELALAKAELRESATNTAKGAGMLGGAGYGAGMAVFFLSLALWAALTPLMGGGWAGVVVAVLWAVIALVLFLVGRSHLKKVKGAPQTVETLQEFLPTFKRNEENK
;
A
#
# COMPACT_ATOMS: atom_id res chain seq x y z
N MET A 1 41.64 -39.20 -27.27
CA MET A 1 40.34 -39.16 -27.99
C MET A 1 39.34 -38.67 -26.97
N THR A 2 38.82 -37.45 -27.17
CA THR A 2 37.85 -36.84 -26.26
C THR A 2 36.48 -37.16 -26.82
N ASP A 3 35.62 -37.82 -26.05
CA ASP A 3 34.26 -38.09 -26.49
C ASP A 3 33.52 -36.77 -26.74
N PRO A 4 32.79 -36.64 -27.86
CA PRO A 4 32.02 -35.43 -28.14
C PRO A 4 30.95 -35.24 -27.07
N THR A 5 30.82 -34.00 -26.60
CA THR A 5 29.81 -33.62 -25.59
C THR A 5 28.39 -33.82 -26.12
N PRO A 6 27.39 -34.03 -25.24
CA PRO A 6 25.99 -34.20 -25.67
C PRO A 6 25.48 -33.06 -26.57
N SER A 7 25.98 -31.84 -26.34
CA SER A 7 25.73 -30.66 -27.17
C SER A 7 26.35 -30.74 -28.57
N GLU A 8 27.56 -31.29 -28.70
CA GLU A 8 28.24 -31.47 -30.00
C GLU A 8 27.62 -32.61 -30.81
N GLN A 9 27.21 -33.69 -30.15
CA GLN A 9 26.49 -34.79 -30.82
C GLN A 9 25.12 -34.33 -31.33
N ARG A 10 24.40 -33.50 -30.57
CA ARG A 10 23.11 -32.91 -30.99
C ARG A 10 23.25 -31.92 -32.13
N ALA A 11 24.25 -31.04 -32.08
CA ALA A 11 24.53 -30.10 -33.18
C ALA A 11 24.88 -30.80 -34.50
N ALA A 12 25.37 -32.05 -34.44
CA ALA A 12 25.63 -32.87 -35.61
C ALA A 12 24.39 -33.61 -36.14
N SER A 13 23.33 -33.77 -35.33
CA SER A 13 22.12 -34.53 -35.68
C SER A 13 20.86 -33.68 -35.89
N GLU A 14 20.79 -32.48 -35.31
CA GLU A 14 19.62 -31.60 -35.39
C GLU A 14 19.84 -30.44 -36.37
N SER A 15 18.76 -29.99 -36.99
CA SER A 15 18.82 -28.85 -37.90
C SER A 15 18.92 -27.55 -37.10
N LEU A 16 19.47 -26.50 -37.71
CA LEU A 16 19.51 -25.15 -37.12
C LEU A 16 18.11 -24.64 -36.73
N GLY A 17 17.06 -25.10 -37.42
CA GLY A 17 15.67 -24.78 -37.08
C GLY A 17 15.20 -25.40 -35.77
N ASP A 18 15.65 -26.62 -35.46
CA ASP A 18 15.29 -27.32 -34.22
C ASP A 18 15.93 -26.64 -33.01
N LEU A 19 17.21 -26.25 -33.12
CA LEU A 19 17.94 -25.49 -32.10
C LEU A 19 17.31 -24.11 -31.81
N ILE A 20 16.89 -23.39 -32.85
CA ILE A 20 16.19 -22.09 -32.70
C ILE A 20 14.83 -22.28 -32.02
N SER A 21 14.12 -23.36 -32.37
CA SER A 21 12.82 -23.70 -31.78
C SER A 21 12.96 -24.00 -30.29
N GLU A 22 13.95 -24.81 -29.89
CA GLU A 22 14.20 -25.18 -28.49
C GLU A 22 14.59 -23.95 -27.66
N VAL A 23 15.49 -23.09 -28.14
CA VAL A 23 15.85 -21.85 -27.43
C VAL A 23 14.64 -20.92 -27.27
N THR A 24 13.78 -20.81 -28.28
CA THR A 24 12.55 -20.01 -28.19
C THR A 24 11.57 -20.59 -27.17
N GLU A 25 11.47 -21.91 -27.09
CA GLU A 25 10.66 -22.63 -26.12
C GLU A 25 11.19 -22.46 -24.68
N ASP A 26 12.49 -22.54 -24.49
CA ASP A 26 13.16 -22.30 -23.20
C ASP A 26 12.95 -20.85 -22.73
N LEU A 27 13.11 -19.87 -23.62
CA LEU A 27 12.85 -18.46 -23.31
C LEU A 27 11.38 -18.22 -22.96
N SER A 28 10.45 -18.83 -23.69
CA SER A 28 9.01 -18.80 -23.37
C SER A 28 8.73 -19.40 -21.99
N THR A 29 9.42 -20.47 -21.65
CA THR A 29 9.32 -21.15 -20.35
C THR A 29 9.85 -20.26 -19.22
N LEU A 30 11.03 -19.65 -19.38
CA LEU A 30 11.59 -18.70 -18.40
C LEU A 30 10.68 -17.49 -18.20
N MET A 31 10.18 -16.89 -19.28
CA MET A 31 9.26 -15.75 -19.18
C MET A 31 7.99 -16.09 -18.39
N ARG A 32 7.43 -17.29 -18.60
CA ARG A 32 6.27 -17.77 -17.81
C ARG A 32 6.62 -17.98 -16.34
N GLN A 33 7.83 -18.46 -16.04
CA GLN A 33 8.32 -18.65 -14.68
C GLN A 33 8.53 -17.32 -13.96
N GLU A 34 9.16 -16.33 -14.59
CA GLU A 34 9.35 -14.99 -14.04
C GLU A 34 8.01 -14.30 -13.78
N LEU A 35 7.04 -14.44 -14.70
CA LEU A 35 5.68 -13.95 -14.47
C LEU A 35 4.99 -14.67 -13.31
N ALA A 36 5.18 -15.98 -13.17
CA ALA A 36 4.62 -16.75 -12.07
C ALA A 36 5.25 -16.34 -10.73
N LEU A 37 6.57 -16.10 -10.71
CA LEU A 37 7.31 -15.63 -9.54
C LEU A 37 6.89 -14.22 -9.14
N ALA A 38 6.88 -13.27 -10.09
CA ALA A 38 6.43 -11.91 -9.86
C ALA A 38 4.98 -11.89 -9.33
N LYS A 39 4.10 -12.74 -9.89
CA LYS A 39 2.72 -12.88 -9.38
C LYS A 39 2.68 -13.44 -7.95
N ALA A 40 3.55 -14.40 -7.62
CA ALA A 40 3.66 -14.95 -6.27
C ALA A 40 4.14 -13.88 -5.28
N GLU A 41 5.20 -13.15 -5.61
CA GLU A 41 5.76 -12.07 -4.78
C GLU A 41 4.77 -10.92 -4.58
N LEU A 42 4.08 -10.50 -5.65
CA LEU A 42 3.01 -9.51 -5.56
C LEU A 42 1.87 -9.98 -4.66
N ARG A 43 1.47 -11.26 -4.75
CA ARG A 43 0.42 -11.84 -3.89
C ARG A 43 0.86 -11.91 -2.43
N GLU A 44 2.11 -12.30 -2.18
CA GLU A 44 2.67 -12.37 -0.84
C GLU A 44 2.76 -10.96 -0.22
N SER A 45 3.34 -10.01 -0.96
CA SER A 45 3.41 -8.60 -0.56
C SER A 45 2.03 -8.01 -0.28
N ALA A 46 1.06 -8.24 -1.17
CA ALA A 46 -0.32 -7.80 -0.98
C ALA A 46 -0.96 -8.43 0.25
N THR A 47 -0.73 -9.73 0.49
CA THR A 47 -1.27 -10.45 1.66
C THR A 47 -0.68 -9.93 2.95
N ASN A 48 0.64 -9.74 3.01
CA ASN A 48 1.33 -9.23 4.20
C ASN A 48 0.93 -7.78 4.48
N THR A 49 0.83 -6.96 3.45
CA THR A 49 0.32 -5.59 3.54
C THR A 49 -1.12 -5.57 4.03
N ALA A 50 -2.00 -6.42 3.48
CA ALA A 50 -3.39 -6.51 3.90
C ALA A 50 -3.54 -6.97 5.35
N LYS A 51 -2.76 -7.95 5.79
CA LYS A 51 -2.71 -8.38 7.20
C LYS A 51 -2.23 -7.23 8.09
N GLY A 52 -1.16 -6.54 7.71
CA GLY A 52 -0.64 -5.38 8.44
C GLY A 52 -1.68 -4.27 8.57
N ALA A 53 -2.32 -3.89 7.48
CA ALA A 53 -3.39 -2.91 7.46
C ALA A 53 -4.59 -3.35 8.30
N GLY A 54 -4.97 -4.63 8.24
CA GLY A 54 -6.04 -5.21 9.06
C GLY A 54 -5.72 -5.17 10.56
N MET A 55 -4.49 -5.52 10.95
CA MET A 55 -4.03 -5.45 12.35
C MET A 55 -4.00 -4.01 12.85
N LEU A 56 -3.49 -3.06 12.05
CA LEU A 56 -3.48 -1.64 12.42
C LEU A 56 -4.89 -1.06 12.51
N GLY A 57 -5.79 -1.44 11.60
CA GLY A 57 -7.20 -1.07 11.66
C GLY A 57 -7.89 -1.62 12.92
N GLY A 58 -7.67 -2.89 13.22
CA GLY A 58 -8.17 -3.54 14.43
C GLY A 58 -7.61 -2.90 15.72
N ALA A 59 -6.31 -2.60 15.75
CA ALA A 59 -5.68 -1.90 16.87
C ALA A 59 -6.24 -0.49 17.05
N GLY A 60 -6.48 0.25 15.96
CA GLY A 60 -7.12 1.57 16.00
C GLY A 60 -8.53 1.51 16.57
N TYR A 61 -9.35 0.54 16.13
CA TYR A 61 -10.68 0.30 16.69
C TYR A 61 -10.62 -0.08 18.18
N GLY A 62 -9.74 -1.02 18.54
CA GLY A 62 -9.54 -1.44 19.93
C GLY A 62 -9.11 -0.31 20.84
N ALA A 63 -8.16 0.53 20.40
CA ALA A 63 -7.75 1.73 21.11
C ALA A 63 -8.92 2.72 21.27
N GLY A 64 -9.73 2.91 20.22
CA GLY A 64 -10.95 3.73 20.29
C GLY A 64 -11.94 3.23 21.33
N MET A 65 -12.18 1.91 21.38
CA MET A 65 -13.05 1.30 22.40
C MET A 65 -12.49 1.43 23.81
N ALA A 66 -11.19 1.21 24.00
CA ALA A 66 -10.55 1.39 25.30
C ALA A 66 -10.73 2.83 25.81
N VAL A 67 -10.49 3.82 24.95
CA VAL A 67 -10.64 5.23 25.27
C VAL A 67 -12.11 5.62 25.54
N PHE A 68 -13.07 5.04 24.82
CA PHE A 68 -14.50 5.20 25.11
C PHE A 68 -14.87 4.67 26.50
N PHE A 69 -14.47 3.44 26.83
CA PHE A 69 -14.75 2.86 28.15
C PHE A 69 -14.04 3.61 29.28
N LEU A 70 -12.80 4.09 29.06
CA LEU A 70 -12.12 4.96 30.01
C LEU A 70 -12.87 6.27 30.24
N SER A 71 -13.51 6.83 29.20
CA SER A 71 -14.33 8.03 29.33
C SER A 71 -15.57 7.78 30.19
N LEU A 72 -16.25 6.64 30.00
CA LEU A 72 -17.38 6.24 30.84
C LEU A 72 -16.96 5.98 32.29
N ALA A 73 -15.83 5.28 32.47
CA ALA A 73 -15.27 5.01 33.79
C ALA A 73 -14.91 6.31 34.52
N LEU A 74 -14.28 7.27 33.82
CA LEU A 74 -13.95 8.57 34.38
C LEU A 74 -15.21 9.35 34.77
N TRP A 75 -16.23 9.38 33.90
CA TRP A 75 -17.51 10.01 34.22
C TRP A 75 -18.13 9.37 35.46
N ALA A 76 -18.23 8.03 35.50
CA ALA A 76 -18.78 7.31 36.64
C ALA A 76 -17.99 7.58 37.94
N ALA A 77 -16.66 7.62 37.86
CA ALA A 77 -15.79 7.92 38.99
C ALA A 77 -15.96 9.36 39.51
N LEU A 78 -16.21 10.33 38.64
CA LEU A 78 -16.43 11.74 39.03
C LEU A 78 -17.86 12.02 39.50
N THR A 79 -18.83 11.21 39.06
CA THR A 79 -20.25 11.38 39.41
C THR A 79 -20.51 11.51 40.92
N PRO A 80 -19.98 10.65 41.82
CA PRO A 80 -20.23 10.80 43.26
C PRO A 80 -19.54 12.02 43.89
N LEU A 81 -18.56 12.64 43.23
CA LEU A 81 -17.83 13.79 43.77
C LEU A 81 -18.50 15.13 43.45
N MET A 82 -19.12 15.25 42.27
CA MET A 82 -19.64 16.54 41.76
C MET A 82 -21.01 16.47 41.08
N GLY A 83 -21.62 15.27 41.04
CA GLY A 83 -22.86 15.01 40.33
C GLY A 83 -22.65 14.69 38.85
N GLY A 84 -23.56 13.88 38.28
CA GLY A 84 -23.42 13.34 36.93
C GLY A 84 -23.37 14.41 35.83
N GLY A 85 -24.09 15.52 35.99
CA GLY A 85 -24.08 16.62 35.01
C GLY A 85 -22.70 17.29 34.90
N TRP A 86 -22.12 17.68 36.03
CA TRP A 86 -20.80 18.32 36.07
C TRP A 86 -19.66 17.36 35.71
N ALA A 87 -19.75 16.09 36.11
CA ALA A 87 -18.83 15.05 35.67
C ALA A 87 -18.80 14.94 34.13
N GLY A 88 -19.96 14.99 33.48
CA GLY A 88 -20.07 15.01 32.03
C GLY A 88 -19.41 16.22 31.39
N VAL A 89 -19.60 17.41 31.97
CA VAL A 89 -18.94 18.65 31.49
C VAL A 89 -17.42 18.54 31.57
N VAL A 90 -16.88 17.99 32.66
CA VAL A 90 -15.43 17.80 32.82
C VAL A 90 -14.87 16.86 31.74
N VAL A 91 -15.53 15.73 31.52
CA VAL A 91 -15.12 14.77 30.47
C VAL A 91 -15.23 15.41 29.07
N ALA A 92 -16.27 16.21 28.82
CA ALA A 92 -16.42 16.93 27.55
C ALA A 92 -15.32 17.98 27.32
N VAL A 93 -14.95 18.75 28.34
CA VAL A 93 -13.86 19.72 28.26
C VAL A 93 -12.52 19.02 28.01
N LEU A 94 -12.27 17.89 28.69
CA LEU A 94 -11.07 17.07 28.45
C LEU A 94 -10.99 16.64 26.98
N TRP A 95 -12.08 16.16 26.40
CA TRP A 95 -12.13 15.79 24.99
C TRP A 95 -11.98 16.97 24.02
N ALA A 96 -12.56 18.13 24.36
CA ALA A 96 -12.39 19.35 23.56
C ALA A 96 -10.92 19.77 23.49
N VAL A 97 -10.18 19.68 24.60
CA VAL A 97 -8.73 19.96 24.64
C VAL A 97 -7.96 18.95 23.79
N ILE A 98 -8.23 17.65 23.93
CA ILE A 98 -7.59 16.61 23.12
C ILE A 98 -7.86 16.86 21.62
N ALA A 99 -9.10 17.15 21.24
CA ALA A 99 -9.49 17.43 19.87
C ALA A 99 -8.78 18.67 19.31
N LEU A 100 -8.66 19.75 20.11
CA LEU A 100 -7.93 20.96 19.72
C LEU A 100 -6.46 20.65 19.46
N VAL A 101 -5.80 19.91 20.36
CA VAL A 101 -4.39 19.51 20.19
C VAL A 101 -4.22 18.65 18.93
N LEU A 102 -5.05 17.62 18.75
CA LEU A 102 -5.00 16.76 17.56
C LEU A 102 -5.23 17.55 16.27
N PHE A 103 -6.17 18.50 16.27
CA PHE A 103 -6.42 19.37 15.12
C PHE A 103 -5.19 20.22 14.79
N LEU A 104 -4.57 20.85 15.79
CA LEU A 104 -3.39 21.70 15.59
C LEU A 104 -2.19 20.88 15.10
N VAL A 105 -1.94 19.72 15.71
CA VAL A 105 -0.88 18.78 15.30
C VAL A 105 -1.15 18.29 13.88
N GLY A 106 -2.33 17.73 13.62
CA GLY A 106 -2.71 17.24 12.28
C GLY A 106 -2.59 18.31 11.21
N ARG A 107 -3.09 19.53 11.49
CA ARG A 107 -2.93 20.69 10.60
C ARG A 107 -1.46 21.02 10.35
N SER A 108 -0.59 20.92 11.36
CA SER A 108 0.85 21.16 11.19
C SER A 108 1.52 20.09 10.32
N HIS A 109 1.13 18.81 10.45
CA HIS A 109 1.63 17.73 9.62
C HIS A 109 1.17 17.90 8.17
N LEU A 110 -0.11 18.18 7.93
CA LEU A 110 -0.64 18.42 6.59
C LEU A 110 0.03 19.63 5.91
N LYS A 111 0.37 20.67 6.66
CA LYS A 111 1.12 21.82 6.12
C LYS A 111 2.58 21.50 5.78
N LYS A 112 3.19 20.53 6.48
CA LYS A 112 4.58 20.09 6.24
C LYS A 112 4.69 19.13 5.07
N VAL A 113 3.63 18.41 4.75
CA VAL A 113 3.49 17.71 3.47
C VAL A 113 3.32 18.79 2.39
N LYS A 114 4.43 19.41 1.96
CA LYS A 114 4.52 20.08 0.65
C LYS A 114 3.93 19.11 -0.34
N GLY A 115 2.81 19.50 -0.94
CA GLY A 115 1.78 18.52 -1.24
C GLY A 115 2.14 17.54 -2.36
N ALA A 116 1.11 16.87 -2.82
CA ALA A 116 1.11 16.27 -4.14
C ALA A 116 0.62 17.25 -5.24
N PRO A 117 0.88 18.59 -5.29
CA PRO A 117 0.47 19.39 -6.43
C PRO A 117 1.37 19.15 -7.65
N GLN A 118 2.62 18.70 -7.50
CA GLN A 118 3.47 18.45 -8.68
C GLN A 118 2.90 17.36 -9.57
N THR A 119 2.37 16.27 -9.01
CA THR A 119 1.80 15.20 -9.85
C THR A 119 0.53 15.66 -10.58
N VAL A 120 -0.31 16.50 -9.97
CA VAL A 120 -1.53 16.99 -10.63
C VAL A 120 -1.23 18.10 -11.63
N GLU A 121 -0.26 18.97 -11.35
CA GLU A 121 0.16 20.07 -12.22
C GLU A 121 0.93 19.55 -13.42
N THR A 122 1.84 18.59 -13.23
CA THR A 122 2.52 17.87 -14.32
C THR A 122 1.53 17.09 -15.20
N LEU A 123 0.52 16.42 -14.61
CA LEU A 123 -0.52 15.75 -15.41
C LEU A 123 -1.44 16.75 -16.15
N GLN A 124 -1.73 17.91 -15.56
CA GLN A 124 -2.50 18.98 -16.22
C GLN A 124 -1.72 19.68 -17.34
N GLU A 125 -0.39 19.73 -17.26
CA GLU A 125 0.49 20.26 -18.32
C GLU A 125 0.63 19.28 -19.50
N PHE A 126 0.62 17.96 -19.24
CA PHE A 126 0.73 16.93 -20.28
C PHE A 126 -0.59 16.62 -21.03
N LEU A 127 -1.76 16.76 -20.40
CA LEU A 127 -3.06 16.55 -21.03
C LEU A 127 -3.35 17.43 -22.27
N PRO A 128 -3.02 18.74 -22.30
CA PRO A 128 -3.23 19.58 -23.48
C PRO A 128 -2.32 19.21 -24.66
N THR A 129 -1.19 18.52 -24.42
CA THR A 129 -0.29 18.07 -25.50
C THR A 129 -0.86 16.88 -26.27
N PHE A 130 -1.62 15.99 -25.60
CA PHE A 130 -2.30 14.88 -26.27
C PHE A 130 -3.55 15.33 -27.02
N LYS A 131 -4.29 16.31 -26.49
CA LYS A 131 -5.51 16.81 -27.13
C LYS A 131 -5.26 17.60 -28.42
N ARG A 132 -4.09 18.23 -28.55
CA ARG A 132 -3.71 19.06 -29.72
C ARG A 132 -3.30 18.25 -30.96
N ASN A 133 -2.99 16.96 -30.82
CA ASN A 133 -2.61 16.10 -31.95
C ASN A 133 -3.80 15.39 -32.63
N GLU A 134 -5.00 15.44 -32.06
CA GLU A 134 -6.21 14.89 -32.70
C GLU A 134 -6.94 15.91 -33.59
N GLU A 135 -6.68 17.21 -33.40
CA GLU A 135 -7.31 18.29 -34.19
C GLU A 135 -6.59 18.56 -35.52
N ASN A 136 -5.49 17.84 -35.82
CA ASN A 136 -4.71 17.98 -37.04
C ASN A 136 -4.65 16.66 -37.84
N LYS A 137 -5.81 16.00 -37.99
CA LYS A 137 -6.03 14.90 -38.93
C LYS A 137 -7.27 15.16 -39.78
#